data_AF-A0A1G8IGH6-F1
#
_entry.id   AF-A0A1G8IGH6-F1
#
_cell.length_a   1.000
_cell.length_b   1.000
_cell.length_c   1.000
_cell.angle_alpha   90.00
_cell.angle_beta   90.00
_cell.angle_gamma   90.00
#
_symmetry.space_group_name_H-M   'P 1'
#
loop_
_entity.id
_entity.type
_entity.pdbx_description
1 polymer ?
#
loop_
_entity_poly.entity_id
_entity_poly.type
_entity_poly.pdbx_seq_one_letter_code
_entity_poly.pdbx_strand_id
1 'polypeptide(L)'
;MDAPANIPGIELRISIAGTDPLIWRQLILPAIATVADFHSAVQRAFEWEDRHLHGVRAVDRAGQPGLTDSGIKFLLEVQRRMGDRK
;
A
#
# COMPACT_ATOMS: atom_id res chain seq x y z
N MET A 1 5.13 17.23 -30.04
CA MET A 1 5.74 16.90 -28.74
C MET A 1 4.62 17.02 -27.73
N ASP A 2 4.01 15.90 -27.35
CA ASP A 2 2.95 15.91 -26.34
C ASP A 2 3.54 16.36 -25.00
N ALA A 3 2.87 17.29 -24.32
CA ALA A 3 3.24 17.70 -22.98
C ALA A 3 3.12 16.49 -22.03
N PRO A 4 4.00 16.35 -21.01
CA PRO A 4 3.89 15.25 -20.08
C PRO A 4 2.52 15.29 -19.40
N ALA A 5 1.79 14.18 -19.45
CA ALA A 5 0.51 14.06 -18.76
C ALA A 5 0.72 14.35 -17.26
N ASN A 6 -0.01 15.32 -16.71
CA ASN A 6 -0.01 15.59 -15.28
C ASN A 6 -0.79 14.46 -14.59
N ILE A 7 -0.07 13.48 -14.03
CA ILE A 7 -0.68 12.38 -13.27
C ILE A 7 -0.89 12.89 -11.84
N PRO A 8 -2.15 12.97 -11.36
CA PRO A 8 -2.42 13.37 -9.98
C PRO A 8 -1.66 12.47 -9.00
N GLY A 9 -0.95 13.08 -8.05
CA GLY A 9 -0.19 12.38 -7.02
C GLY A 9 -0.82 12.51 -5.64
N ILE A 10 -0.56 11.54 -4.78
CA ILE A 10 -0.90 11.55 -3.36
C ILE A 10 0.41 11.54 -2.58
N GLU A 11 0.54 12.48 -1.65
CA GLU A 11 1.63 12.53 -0.70
C GLU A 11 1.28 11.72 0.55
N LEU A 12 2.18 10.82 0.94
CA LEU A 12 2.01 9.90 2.05
C LEU A 12 3.18 10.04 3.03
N ARG A 13 2.86 10.14 4.31
CA ARG A 13 3.82 9.96 5.40
C ARG A 13 3.66 8.56 5.97
N ILE A 14 4.75 7.80 6.00
CA ILE A 14 4.77 6.42 6.49
C ILE A 14 5.75 6.34 7.64
N SER A 15 5.34 5.77 8.77
CA SER A 15 6.17 5.61 9.96
C SER A 15 6.10 4.19 10.50
N ILE A 16 7.20 3.73 11.09
CA ILE A 16 7.26 2.45 11.81
C ILE A 16 6.80 2.71 13.25
N ALA A 17 5.77 1.99 13.68
CA ALA A 17 5.28 2.09 15.06
C ALA A 17 6.27 1.45 16.04
N GLY A 18 6.39 2.03 17.24
CA GLY A 18 7.18 1.46 18.33
C GLY A 18 8.69 1.71 18.26
N THR A 19 9.18 2.54 17.34
CA THR A 19 10.58 2.95 17.27
C THR A 19 10.82 4.27 18.01
N ASP A 20 11.95 4.40 18.71
CA ASP A 20 12.44 5.66 19.27
C ASP A 20 13.95 5.82 18.94
N PRO A 21 14.35 6.82 18.13
CA PRO A 21 13.51 7.84 17.52
C PRO A 21 12.55 7.27 16.46
N LEU A 22 11.45 8.00 16.19
CA LEU A 22 10.47 7.61 15.18
C LEU A 22 11.12 7.49 13.79
N ILE A 23 11.09 6.29 13.21
CA ILE A 23 11.57 6.07 11.83
C ILE A 23 10.40 6.32 10.87
N TRP A 24 10.59 7.26 9.93
CA TRP A 24 9.57 7.61 8.94
C TRP A 24 10.15 7.99 7.57
N ARG A 25 9.30 7.95 6.53
CA ARG A 25 9.58 8.36 5.16
C ARG A 25 8.38 9.10 4.56
N GLN A 26 8.64 10.01 3.62
CA GLN A 26 7.62 10.67 2.82
C GLN A 26 7.69 10.14 1.38
N LEU A 27 6.54 9.73 0.84
CA LEU A 27 6.41 9.20 -0.51
C LEU A 27 5.38 10.00 -1.30
N ILE A 28 5.61 10.14 -2.60
CA ILE A 28 4.62 10.64 -3.54
C ILE A 28 4.32 9.50 -4.51
N LEU A 29 3.05 9.08 -4.56
CA LEU A 29 2.59 8.03 -5.45
C LEU A 29 1.52 8.56 -6.40
N PRO A 30 1.41 8.02 -7.64
CA PRO A 30 0.24 8.27 -8.47
C PRO A 30 -1.05 7.95 -7.72
N ALA A 31 -2.10 8.75 -7.90
CA ALA A 31 -3.40 8.51 -7.28
C ALA A 31 -4.06 7.19 -7.73
N ILE A 32 -3.57 6.63 -8.85
CA ILE A 32 -3.97 5.34 -9.40
C ILE A 32 -3.11 4.16 -8.89
N ALA A 33 -2.14 4.40 -8.00
CA ALA A 33 -1.24 3.36 -7.50
C ALA A 33 -2.02 2.23 -6.83
N THR A 34 -1.65 0.99 -7.13
CA THR A 34 -2.23 -0.20 -6.52
C THR A 34 -1.60 -0.49 -5.16
N VAL A 35 -2.18 -1.43 -4.41
CA VAL A 35 -1.59 -1.93 -3.15
C VAL A 35 -0.20 -2.54 -3.39
N ALA A 36 0.02 -3.18 -4.55
CA ALA A 36 1.32 -3.76 -4.90
C ALA A 36 2.37 -2.68 -5.20
N ASP A 37 1.96 -1.59 -5.86
CA ASP A 37 2.84 -0.43 -6.10
C ASP A 37 3.20 0.25 -4.78
N PHE A 38 2.21 0.44 -3.89
CA PHE A 38 2.42 0.95 -2.54
C PHE A 38 3.41 0.08 -1.75
N HIS A 39 3.19 -1.23 -1.72
CA HIS A 39 4.07 -2.18 -1.05
C HIS A 39 5.51 -2.09 -1.59
N SER A 40 5.66 -2.09 -2.92
CA SER A 40 6.95 -1.97 -3.58
C SER A 40 7.68 -0.66 -3.28
N ALA A 41 6.95 0.44 -3.11
CA ALA A 41 7.50 1.73 -2.75
C ALA A 41 7.94 1.77 -1.28
N VAL A 42 7.14 1.19 -0.37
CA VAL A 42 7.49 1.03 1.05
C VAL A 42 8.76 0.19 1.21
N GLN A 43 8.83 -0.98 0.55
CA GLN A 43 10.00 -1.85 0.61
C GLN A 43 11.27 -1.08 0.24
N ARG A 44 11.25 -0.33 -0.86
CA ARG A 44 12.40 0.49 -1.30
C ARG A 44 12.74 1.62 -0.33
N ALA A 45 11.73 2.34 0.17
CA ALA A 45 11.94 3.52 1.01
C ALA A 45 12.57 3.19 2.38
N PHE A 46 12.32 1.99 2.86
CA PHE A 46 12.86 1.47 4.12
C PHE A 46 13.98 0.45 3.92
N GLU A 47 14.45 0.26 2.68
CA GLU A 47 15.52 -0.68 2.31
C GLU A 47 15.22 -2.12 2.79
N TRP A 48 13.96 -2.50 2.73
CA TRP A 48 13.50 -3.84 3.04
C TRP A 48 13.52 -4.72 1.78
N GLU A 49 13.56 -6.03 2.01
CA GLU A 49 13.87 -7.03 0.99
C GLU A 49 12.69 -7.95 0.64
N ASP A 50 11.45 -7.59 1.04
CA ASP A 50 10.25 -8.39 0.75
C ASP A 50 10.28 -9.86 1.22
N ARG A 51 11.00 -10.12 2.32
CA ARG A 51 11.18 -11.48 2.86
C ARG A 51 10.03 -12.01 3.71
N HIS A 52 9.00 -11.20 3.97
CA HIS A 52 7.89 -11.56 4.87
C HIS A 52 6.53 -11.24 4.23
N LEU A 53 5.50 -11.99 4.65
CA LEU A 53 4.11 -11.71 4.26
C LEU A 53 3.66 -10.35 4.79
N HIS A 54 2.80 -9.69 4.02
CA HIS A 54 2.27 -8.36 4.33
C HIS A 54 0.76 -8.30 4.12
N GLY A 55 0.12 -7.31 4.74
CA GLY A 55 -1.29 -7.00 4.58
C GLY A 55 -1.52 -5.51 4.78
N VAL A 56 -2.51 -4.95 4.06
CA VAL A 56 -2.88 -3.54 4.16
C VAL A 56 -4.30 -3.42 4.70
N ARG A 57 -4.49 -2.57 5.70
CA ARG A 57 -5.79 -2.22 6.26
C ARG A 57 -5.98 -0.72 6.15
N ALA A 58 -7.10 -0.30 5.57
CA ALA A 58 -7.52 1.10 5.51
C ALA A 58 -8.64 1.35 6.52
N VAL A 59 -8.61 2.54 7.12
CA VAL A 59 -9.70 3.07 7.93
C VAL A 59 -10.08 4.45 7.43
N ASP A 60 -11.35 4.82 7.59
CA ASP A 60 -11.80 6.17 7.33
C ASP A 60 -11.36 7.14 8.44
N ARG A 61 -11.75 8.41 8.32
CA ARG A 61 -11.43 9.45 9.32
C ARG A 61 -12.05 9.18 10.69
N ALA A 62 -13.14 8.41 10.75
CA ALA A 62 -13.78 8.00 12.00
C ALA A 62 -13.15 6.73 12.60
N GLY A 63 -12.11 6.17 11.96
CA GLY A 63 -11.45 4.94 12.39
C GLY A 63 -12.22 3.67 12.02
N GLN A 64 -13.30 3.78 11.25
CA GLN A 64 -14.05 2.63 10.79
C GLN A 64 -13.32 1.94 9.64
N PRO A 65 -13.36 0.60 9.53
CA PRO A 65 -12.77 -0.09 8.39
C PRO A 65 -13.31 0.46 7.08
N GLY A 66 -12.42 1.03 6.27
CA GLY A 66 -12.75 1.51 4.93
C GLY A 66 -12.84 0.30 4.00
N LEU A 67 -14.00 -0.34 3.92
CA LEU A 67 -14.29 -1.33 2.88
C LEU A 67 -14.44 -0.60 1.55
N THR A 68 -13.35 -0.52 0.80
CA THR A 68 -13.41 -0.19 -0.63
C THR A 68 -13.56 -1.48 -1.43
N ASP A 69 -14.07 -1.41 -2.67
CA ASP A 69 -14.17 -2.55 -3.60
C ASP A 69 -12.83 -3.33 -3.75
N SER A 70 -11.71 -2.67 -3.51
CA SER A 70 -10.37 -3.28 -3.46
C SER A 70 -10.16 -4.24 -2.27
N GLY A 71 -10.81 -4.01 -1.13
CA GLY A 71 -10.78 -4.91 0.03
C GLY A 71 -11.49 -6.24 -0.23
N ILE A 72 -12.63 -6.20 -0.95
CA ILE A 72 -13.31 -7.41 -1.42
C ILE A 72 -12.47 -8.11 -2.49
N LYS A 73 -11.88 -7.38 -3.45
CA LYS A 73 -10.97 -7.96 -4.45
C LYS A 73 -9.73 -8.59 -3.83
N PHE A 74 -9.16 -7.99 -2.78
CA PHE A 74 -8.02 -8.56 -2.04
C PHE A 74 -8.41 -9.87 -1.35
N LEU A 75 -9.54 -9.90 -0.64
CA LEU A 75 -10.02 -11.12 0.01
C LEU A 75 -10.33 -12.23 -1.00
N LEU A 76 -10.92 -11.90 -2.14
CA LEU A 76 -11.18 -12.85 -3.23
C LEU A 76 -9.89 -13.37 -3.87
N GLU A 77 -8.89 -12.51 -4.08
CA GLU A 77 -7.58 -12.93 -4.61
C GLU A 77 -6.83 -13.83 -3.63
N VAL A 78 -6.88 -13.52 -2.32
CA VAL A 78 -6.30 -14.38 -1.26
C VAL A 78 -7.02 -15.73 -1.20
N GLN A 79 -8.36 -15.76 -1.29
CA GLN A 79 -9.12 -17.01 -1.32
C GLN A 79 -8.82 -17.85 -2.56
N ARG A 80 -8.68 -17.23 -3.74
CA ARG A 80 -8.31 -17.91 -5.00
C ARG A 80 -6.96 -18.62 -4.86
N ARG A 81 -5.95 -17.94 -4.33
CA ARG A 81 -4.60 -18.51 -4.10
C ARG A 81 -4.57 -19.63 -3.07
N MET A 82 -5.55 -19.67 -2.16
CA MET A 82 -5.67 -20.73 -1.14
C MET A 82 -6.48 -21.93 -1.63
N GLY A 83 -7.38 -21.76 -2.62
CA GLY A 83 -8.16 -22.84 -3.24
C GLY A 83 -7.41 -23.64 -4.31
N ASP A 84 -6.35 -23.07 -4.90
CA ASP A 84 -5.53 -23.72 -5.94
C ASP A 84 -4.43 -24.67 -5.38
N ARG A 85 -4.35 -24.83 -4.06
CA ARG A 85 -3.56 -25.91 -3.44
C ARG A 85 -4.43 -27.16 -3.32
N LYS A 86 -4.46 -27.95 -4.39
CA LYS A 86 -4.85 -29.36 -4.36
C LYS A 86 -3.61 -30.23 -4.59
#